data_AF-A0A2I2KQJ8-F1
#
_entry.id   AF-A0A2I2KQJ8-F1
#
_cell.length_a   1.000
_cell.length_b   1.000
_cell.length_c   1.000
_cell.angle_alpha   90.00
_cell.angle_beta   90.00
_cell.angle_gamma   90.00
#
_symmetry.space_group_name_H-M   'P 1'
#
loop_
_entity.id
_entity.type
_entity.pdbx_description
1 polymer ?
#
loop_
_entity_poly.entity_id
_entity_poly.type
_entity_poly.pdbx_seq_one_letter_code
_entity_poly.pdbx_strand_id
1 'polypeptide(L)'
;MHCSAGKDRTGLVIALVLDLAGVPTDVIAEDFALTARYLDGEAGAAVRRLSAHMSPDGAELPESVMACPPELIVRSLERVRSRHGDSRGYLLAHGTTPHALDRLVDALVQPVDL
;
A
#
# COMPACT_ATOMS: atom_id res chain seq x y z
N MET A 1 5.19 4.37 8.73
CA MET A 1 3.96 3.55 8.76
C MET A 1 4.36 2.10 8.66
N HIS A 2 3.80 1.20 9.48
CA HIS A 2 4.12 -0.23 9.41
C HIS A 2 2.91 -1.12 9.71
N CYS A 3 2.98 -2.36 9.27
CA CYS A 3 2.10 -3.45 9.71
C CYS A 3 3.00 -4.61 10.17
N SER A 4 2.60 -5.87 10.00
CA SER A 4 3.45 -7.01 10.33
C SER A 4 4.61 -7.17 9.34
N ALA A 5 4.31 -7.11 8.03
CA ALA A 5 5.27 -7.27 6.95
C ALA A 5 5.54 -5.97 6.16
N GLY A 6 4.84 -4.88 6.50
CA GLY A 6 4.86 -3.64 5.72
C GLY A 6 4.21 -3.74 4.33
N LYS A 7 3.66 -4.90 3.94
CA LYS A 7 3.12 -5.17 2.59
C LYS A 7 1.68 -4.73 2.40
N ASP A 8 0.71 -5.44 2.99
CA ASP A 8 -0.68 -5.31 2.55
C ASP A 8 -1.36 -4.04 3.07
N ARG A 9 -1.58 -3.95 4.38
CA ARG A 9 -2.24 -2.77 5.00
C ARG A 9 -1.41 -1.50 4.82
N THR A 10 -0.09 -1.61 4.96
CA THR A 10 0.80 -0.46 4.78
C THR A 10 0.87 -0.05 3.32
N GLY A 11 1.08 -0.99 2.39
CA GLY A 11 1.10 -0.70 0.96
C GLY A 11 -0.19 -0.08 0.46
N LEU A 12 -1.36 -0.54 0.94
CA LEU A 12 -2.64 0.07 0.56
C LEU A 12 -2.73 1.53 0.99
N VAL A 13 -2.34 1.86 2.23
CA VAL A 13 -2.41 3.25 2.70
C VAL A 13 -1.38 4.12 1.98
N ILE A 14 -0.16 3.62 1.75
CA ILE A 14 0.86 4.34 0.98
C ILE A 14 0.36 4.60 -0.45
N ALA A 15 -0.22 3.61 -1.11
CA ALA A 15 -0.79 3.79 -2.45
C ALA A 15 -1.89 4.85 -2.51
N LEU A 16 -2.80 4.87 -1.52
CA LEU A 16 -3.84 5.91 -1.43
C LEU A 16 -3.25 7.31 -1.25
N VAL A 17 -2.17 7.44 -0.46
CA VAL A 17 -1.48 8.72 -0.24
C VAL A 17 -0.74 9.18 -1.49
N LEU A 18 -0.05 8.27 -2.18
CA LEU A 18 0.66 8.58 -3.44
C LEU A 18 -0.34 8.95 -4.55
N ASP A 19 -1.46 8.23 -4.66
CA ASP A 19 -2.52 8.55 -5.62
C ASP A 19 -3.14 9.92 -5.33
N LEU A 20 -3.39 10.23 -4.05
CA LEU A 20 -3.86 11.56 -3.62
C LEU A 20 -2.86 12.67 -3.98
N ALA A 21 -1.55 12.39 -3.91
CA ALA A 21 -0.49 13.32 -4.30
C ALA A 21 -0.28 13.43 -5.82
N GLY A 22 -1.06 12.71 -6.63
CA GLY A 22 -1.00 12.76 -8.09
C GLY A 22 0.10 11.90 -8.71
N VAL A 23 0.67 10.95 -7.96
CA VAL A 23 1.70 10.04 -8.48
C VAL A 23 1.08 9.07 -9.50
N PRO A 24 1.72 8.85 -10.66
CA PRO A 24 1.25 7.89 -11.67
C PRO A 24 1.08 6.47 -11.12
N THR A 25 0.05 5.76 -11.61
CA THR A 25 -0.33 4.43 -11.08
C THR A 25 0.75 3.36 -11.29
N ASP A 26 1.51 3.44 -12.38
CA ASP A 26 2.66 2.59 -12.68
C ASP A 26 3.80 2.80 -11.68
N VAL A 27 4.09 4.05 -11.30
CA VAL A 27 5.08 4.39 -10.27
C VAL A 27 4.65 3.85 -8.90
N ILE A 28 3.36 3.98 -8.55
CA ILE A 28 2.82 3.41 -7.31
C ILE A 28 2.94 1.88 -7.31
N ALA A 29 2.69 1.25 -8.45
CA ALA A 29 2.80 -0.20 -8.61
C ALA A 29 4.25 -0.69 -8.47
N GLU A 30 5.21 0.07 -9.02
CA GLU A 30 6.64 -0.20 -8.85
C GLU A 30 7.07 -0.07 -7.38
N ASP A 31 6.67 1.01 -6.69
CA ASP A 31 6.94 1.20 -5.26
C ASP A 31 6.40 0.05 -4.41
N PHE A 32 5.16 -0.36 -4.65
CA PHE A 32 4.58 -1.52 -3.98
C PHE A 32 5.38 -2.81 -4.24
N ALA A 33 5.79 -3.05 -5.49
CA ALA A 33 6.54 -4.24 -5.87
C ALA A 33 7.94 -4.30 -5.23
N LEU A 34 8.57 -3.15 -4.96
CA LEU A 34 9.85 -3.09 -4.23
C LEU A 34 9.76 -3.69 -2.84
N THR A 35 8.59 -3.68 -2.20
CA THR A 35 8.38 -4.27 -0.88
C THR A 35 8.76 -5.76 -0.84
N ALA A 36 8.54 -6.51 -1.92
CA ALA A 36 8.89 -7.93 -1.99
C ALA A 36 10.41 -8.14 -1.84
N ARG A 37 11.22 -7.26 -2.44
CA ARG A 37 12.69 -7.35 -2.39
C ARG A 37 13.25 -7.21 -0.97
N TYR A 38 12.57 -6.44 -0.12
CA TYR A 38 12.95 -6.26 1.28
C TYR A 38 12.42 -7.36 2.21
N LEU A 39 11.55 -8.23 1.69
CA LEU A 39 11.04 -9.41 2.37
C LEU A 39 11.76 -10.70 1.93
N ASP A 40 12.78 -10.58 1.08
CA ASP A 40 13.67 -11.68 0.77
C ASP A 40 14.61 -11.99 1.97
N GLY A 41 14.97 -13.26 2.13
CA GLY A 41 15.91 -13.69 3.18
C GLY A 41 15.32 -13.74 4.59
N GLU A 42 16.11 -13.29 5.59
CA GLU A 42 15.82 -13.50 7.01
C GLU A 42 14.59 -12.73 7.49
N ALA A 43 14.36 -11.52 6.96
CA ALA A 43 13.17 -10.73 7.26
C ALA A 43 11.89 -11.48 6.84
N GLY A 44 11.84 -12.04 5.64
CA GLY A 44 10.71 -12.85 5.18
C GLY A 44 10.55 -14.14 5.97
N ALA A 45 11.66 -14.80 6.33
CA ALA A 45 11.62 -15.98 7.17
C ALA A 45 11.03 -15.68 8.57
N ALA A 46 11.41 -14.55 9.19
CA ALA A 46 10.84 -14.10 10.45
C ALA A 46 9.34 -13.82 10.35
N VAL A 47 8.90 -13.12 9.29
CA VAL A 47 7.48 -12.85 9.03
C VAL A 47 6.69 -14.16 8.83
N ARG A 48 7.21 -15.11 8.05
CA ARG A 48 6.58 -16.42 7.84
C ARG A 48 6.45 -17.21 9.14
N ARG A 49 7.50 -17.23 9.97
CA ARG A 49 7.45 -17.89 11.30
C ARG A 49 6.39 -17.28 12.20
N LEU A 50 6.33 -15.94 12.27
CA LEU A 50 5.31 -15.24 13.06
C LEU A 50 3.90 -15.54 12.54
N SER A 51 3.74 -15.66 11.23
CA SER A 51 2.45 -15.91 10.57
C SER A 51 2.01 -17.37 10.62
N ALA A 52 2.94 -18.32 10.72
CA ALA A 52 2.65 -19.74 10.93
C ALA A 52 1.92 -19.99 12.27
N HIS A 53 2.16 -19.16 13.28
CA HIS A 53 1.45 -19.21 14.57
C HIS A 53 0.00 -18.71 14.45
N MET A 54 -0.37 -18.08 13.33
CA MET A 54 -1.74 -17.68 13.02
C MET A 54 -2.47 -18.67 12.09
N SER A 55 -1.77 -19.69 11.57
CA SER A 55 -2.40 -20.75 10.78
C SER A 55 -2.97 -21.81 11.72
N PRO A 56 -4.27 -22.15 11.64
CA PRO A 56 -4.93 -23.07 12.60
C PRO A 56 -4.22 -24.42 12.74
N ASP A 57 -3.59 -24.88 11.67
CA ASP A 57 -2.96 -26.20 11.59
C ASP A 57 -1.42 -26.14 11.61
N GLY A 58 -0.83 -24.96 11.83
CA GLY A 58 0.63 -24.76 11.81
C GLY A 58 1.30 -25.01 10.45
N ALA A 59 0.50 -25.10 9.38
CA ALA A 59 1.00 -25.32 8.03
C ALA A 59 1.91 -24.18 7.56
N GLU A 60 2.95 -24.52 6.80
CA GLU A 60 3.78 -23.51 6.14
C GLU A 60 2.94 -22.69 5.17
N LEU A 61 3.07 -21.37 5.27
CA LEU A 61 2.40 -20.46 4.35
C LEU A 61 3.04 -20.54 2.96
N PRO A 62 2.24 -20.56 1.88
CA PRO A 62 2.75 -20.52 0.52
C PRO A 62 3.68 -19.32 0.31
N GLU A 63 4.70 -19.49 -0.52
CA GLU A 63 5.65 -18.41 -0.86
C GLU A 63 4.94 -17.17 -1.44
N SER A 64 3.83 -17.38 -2.15
CA SER A 64 2.96 -16.31 -2.68
C SER A 64 2.40 -15.36 -1.62
N VAL A 65 2.34 -15.77 -0.34
CA VAL A 65 1.90 -14.90 0.76
C VAL A 65 2.85 -13.72 0.94
N MET A 66 4.14 -13.91 0.64
CA MET A 66 5.16 -12.87 0.74
C MET A 66 5.29 -12.02 -0.53
N ALA A 67 4.60 -12.40 -1.61
CA ALA A 67 4.69 -11.69 -2.88
C ALA A 67 3.96 -10.34 -2.84
N CYS A 68 4.55 -9.35 -3.53
CA CYS A 68 3.98 -8.02 -3.78
C CYS A 68 3.77 -7.79 -5.29
N PRO A 69 2.97 -8.60 -6.01
CA PRO A 69 2.76 -8.38 -7.43
C PRO A 69 2.11 -7.00 -7.67
N PRO A 70 2.65 -6.18 -8.59
CA PRO A 70 2.18 -4.81 -8.85
C PRO A 70 0.67 -4.77 -9.19
N GLU A 71 0.15 -5.81 -9.84
CA GLU A 71 -1.26 -5.90 -10.23
C GLU A 71 -2.21 -5.89 -9.01
N LEU A 72 -1.76 -6.32 -7.83
CA LEU A 72 -2.59 -6.27 -6.63
C LEU A 72 -2.88 -4.84 -6.19
N ILE A 73 -1.87 -3.97 -6.21
CA ILE A 73 -2.09 -2.58 -5.80
C ILE A 73 -2.87 -1.81 -6.87
N VAL A 74 -2.61 -2.08 -8.15
CA VAL A 74 -3.38 -1.52 -9.27
C VAL A 74 -4.87 -1.86 -9.13
N ARG A 75 -5.21 -3.15 -8.95
CA ARG A 75 -6.62 -3.58 -8.78
C ARG A 75 -7.26 -3.00 -7.53
N SER A 76 -6.47 -2.78 -6.47
CA SER A 76 -6.96 -2.16 -5.25
C SER A 76 -7.36 -0.70 -5.48
N LEU A 77 -6.51 0.07 -6.16
CA LEU A 77 -6.80 1.46 -6.56
C LEU A 77 -7.96 1.53 -7.55
N GLU A 78 -8.04 0.63 -8.53
CA GLU A 78 -9.19 0.55 -9.45
C GLU A 78 -10.50 0.33 -8.69
N ARG A 79 -10.51 -0.55 -7.68
CA ARG A 79 -11.69 -0.79 -6.86
C ARG A 79 -12.09 0.46 -6.07
N VAL A 80 -11.13 1.19 -5.53
CA VAL A 80 -11.35 2.47 -4.85
C VAL A 80 -11.98 3.48 -5.81
N ARG A 81 -11.35 3.71 -6.96
CA ARG A 81 -11.82 4.64 -8.00
C ARG A 81 -13.21 4.28 -8.52
N SER A 82 -13.48 2.99 -8.76
CA SER A 82 -14.79 2.52 -9.27
C SER A 82 -15.96 2.83 -8.33
N ARG A 83 -15.70 2.95 -7.01
CA ARG A 83 -16.73 3.17 -5.98
C ARG A 83 -16.81 4.62 -5.51
N HIS A 84 -15.71 5.36 -5.61
CA HIS A 84 -15.59 6.69 -5.00
C HIS A 84 -15.06 7.78 -5.95
N GLY A 85 -14.84 7.46 -7.24
CA GLY A 85 -14.23 8.34 -8.23
C GLY A 85 -12.70 8.29 -8.19
N ASP A 86 -12.12 8.67 -7.05
CA ASP A 86 -10.68 8.71 -6.82
C ASP A 86 -10.31 8.44 -5.35
N SER A 87 -9.01 8.44 -5.02
CA SER A 87 -8.56 8.28 -3.63
C SER A 87 -9.02 9.42 -2.72
N ARG A 88 -9.16 10.64 -3.23
CA ARG A 88 -9.67 11.78 -2.47
C ARG A 88 -11.12 11.54 -2.03
N GLY A 89 -11.99 11.13 -2.95
CA GLY A 89 -13.39 10.80 -2.71
C GLY A 89 -13.54 9.64 -1.73
N TYR A 90 -12.68 8.61 -1.82
CA TYR A 90 -12.65 7.52 -0.86
C TYR A 90 -12.30 7.99 0.55
N LEU A 91 -11.23 8.78 0.68
CA LEU A 91 -10.79 9.30 1.98
C LEU A 91 -11.82 10.24 2.60
N LEU A 92 -12.46 11.10 1.81
CA LEU A 92 -13.53 11.99 2.29
C LEU A 92 -14.75 11.20 2.77
N ALA A 93 -15.14 10.17 2.01
CA ALA A 93 -16.25 9.29 2.39
C ALA A 93 -15.97 8.50 3.68
N HIS A 94 -14.72 8.45 4.16
CA HIS A 94 -14.28 7.68 5.33
C HIS A 94 -13.75 8.55 6.47
N GLY A 95 -14.16 9.83 6.51
CA GLY A 95 -14.01 10.68 7.70
C GLY A 95 -12.81 11.63 7.68
N THR A 96 -12.07 11.73 6.57
CA THR A 96 -11.11 12.82 6.40
C THR A 96 -11.82 14.13 6.01
N THR A 97 -11.14 15.26 6.20
CA THR A 97 -11.66 16.57 5.80
C THR A 97 -10.88 17.10 4.59
N PRO A 98 -11.50 17.92 3.72
CA PRO A 98 -10.79 18.52 2.57
C PRO A 98 -9.50 19.21 3.00
N HIS A 99 -9.56 20.03 4.06
CA HIS A 99 -8.40 20.73 4.60
C HIS A 99 -7.27 19.77 5.07
N ALA A 100 -7.60 18.63 5.67
CA ALA A 100 -6.59 17.66 6.07
C ALA A 100 -5.91 17.01 4.86
N LEU A 101 -6.67 16.72 3.80
CA LEU A 101 -6.12 16.17 2.56
C LEU A 101 -5.25 17.18 1.82
N ASP A 102 -5.67 18.44 1.76
CA ASP A 102 -4.91 19.51 1.11
C ASP A 102 -3.56 19.72 1.81
N ARG A 103 -3.56 19.83 3.15
CA ARG A 103 -2.30 19.93 3.91
C ARG A 103 -1.40 18.70 3.74
N LEU A 104 -1.98 17.51 3.56
CA LEU A 104 -1.20 16.30 3.35
C LEU A 104 -0.48 16.36 2.00
N VAL A 105 -1.17 16.78 0.93
CA VAL A 105 -0.57 16.97 -0.39
C VAL A 105 0.51 18.06 -0.33
N ASP A 106 0.23 19.21 0.27
CA ASP A 106 1.19 20.31 0.42
C ASP A 106 2.46 19.90 1.19
N ALA A 107 2.34 18.97 2.14
CA ALA A 107 3.48 18.47 2.91
C ALA A 107 4.33 17.44 2.14
N LEU A 108 3.80 16.83 1.08
CA LEU A 108 4.44 15.74 0.34
C LEU A 108 4.98 16.17 -1.03
N VAL A 109 4.45 17.25 -1.61
CA VAL A 109 4.79 17.71 -2.95
C VAL A 109 5.46 19.08 -2.88
N GLN A 110 6.54 19.25 -3.64
CA GLN A 110 7.17 20.55 -3.83
C GLN A 110 6.79 21.12 -5.20
N PRO A 111 6.52 22.44 -5.31
CA PRO A 111 6.38 23.08 -6.61
C PRO A 111 7.67 22.90 -7.41
N VAL A 112 7.55 22.63 -8.71
CA VAL A 112 8.69 22.72 -9.61
C VAL A 112 8.83 24.19 -9.98
N ASP A 113 9.87 24.85 -9.48
CA ASP A 113 10.27 26.16 -9.99
C ASP A 113 10.74 25.99 -11.44
N LEU A 114 10.00 26.58 -12.39
CA LEU A 114 10.32 26.61 -13.83
C LEU A 114 11.16 27.83 -14.18
#